data_AF-A0A502XPT5-F1
#
_entry.id   AF-A0A502XPT5-F1
#
_cell.length_a   1.000
_cell.length_b   1.000
_cell.length_c   1.000
_cell.angle_alpha   90.00
_cell.angle_beta   90.00
_cell.angle_gamma   90.00
#
_symmetry.space_group_name_H-M   'P 1'
#
loop_
_entity.id
_entity.type
_entity.pdbx_description
1 polymer ?
#
loop_
_entity_poly.entity_id
_entity_poly.type
_entity_poly.pdbx_seq_one_letter_code
_entity_poly.pdbx_strand_id
1 'polypeptide(L)'
;MSNDQIFRLTTKDYTILEVMLDRRLGGDDPLVPILQRKLSAAIVTFREDIPANVVTLSSRVTYRVNDAPAETRIVTHDEMRGLVGSVLSITNPRGLALLGLAEGERMTFARADGSEETISVENVVYQPEASLREKAKLGQVAEGGQAALQPAPGTVHGSGNILLRAAKTMFMTDSSGFDDPGPSAA
;
A
#
# COMPACT_ATOMS: atom_id res chain seq x y z
N MET A 1 -5.85 -1.78 -35.46
CA MET A 1 -5.12 -1.02 -34.43
C MET A 1 -4.82 -1.97 -33.31
N SER A 2 -3.61 -2.55 -33.29
CA SER A 2 -3.22 -3.55 -32.28
C SER A 2 -3.27 -2.90 -30.91
N ASN A 3 -4.16 -3.39 -30.05
CA ASN A 3 -4.35 -2.88 -28.70
C ASN A 3 -3.28 -3.50 -27.78
N ASP A 4 -2.00 -3.31 -28.12
CA ASP A 4 -0.84 -3.96 -27.48
C ASP A 4 -0.47 -3.32 -26.14
N GLN A 5 -1.45 -2.67 -25.49
CA GLN A 5 -1.27 -2.15 -24.14
C GLN A 5 -1.38 -3.30 -23.14
N ILE A 6 -0.26 -3.59 -22.49
CA ILE A 6 -0.19 -4.57 -21.42
C ILE A 6 -0.59 -3.88 -20.12
N PHE A 7 -1.64 -4.37 -19.47
CA PHE A 7 -2.00 -3.93 -18.12
C PHE A 7 -1.53 -4.98 -17.11
N ARG A 8 -0.89 -4.55 -16.03
CA ARG A 8 -0.38 -5.45 -14.99
C ARG A 8 -1.12 -5.14 -13.70
N LEU A 9 -1.93 -6.07 -13.21
CA LEU A 9 -2.78 -5.84 -12.04
C LEU A 9 -2.48 -6.88 -10.96
N THR A 10 -2.48 -6.45 -9.69
CA THR A 10 -2.50 -7.42 -8.61
C THR A 10 -3.86 -8.13 -8.57
N THR A 11 -3.94 -9.34 -8.00
CA THR A 11 -5.23 -10.03 -7.77
C THR A 11 -6.24 -9.16 -7.03
N LYS A 12 -5.77 -8.36 -6.05
CA LYS A 12 -6.60 -7.42 -5.29
C LYS A 12 -7.15 -6.32 -6.21
N ASP A 13 -6.29 -5.67 -6.98
CA ASP A 13 -6.69 -4.57 -7.86
C ASP A 13 -7.67 -5.05 -8.94
N TYR A 14 -7.42 -6.23 -9.52
CA TYR A 14 -8.32 -6.86 -10.49
C TYR A 14 -9.73 -7.07 -9.91
N THR A 15 -9.81 -7.66 -8.71
CA THR A 15 -11.10 -7.92 -8.02
C THR A 15 -11.86 -6.61 -7.77
N ILE A 16 -11.14 -5.54 -7.40
CA ILE A 16 -11.76 -4.22 -7.20
C ILE A 16 -12.34 -3.70 -8.51
N LEU A 17 -11.61 -3.80 -9.62
CA LEU A 17 -12.11 -3.36 -10.94
C LEU A 17 -13.30 -4.19 -11.43
N GLU A 18 -13.29 -5.50 -11.17
CA GLU A 18 -14.41 -6.39 -11.48
C GLU A 18 -15.68 -5.96 -10.73
N VAL A 19 -15.58 -5.79 -9.40
CA VAL A 19 -16.69 -5.29 -8.57
C VAL A 19 -17.14 -3.89 -9.00
N MET A 20 -16.20 -3.03 -9.41
CA MET A 20 -16.53 -1.70 -9.94
C MET A 20 -17.29 -1.77 -11.26
N LEU A 21 -17.03 -2.76 -12.11
CA LEU A 21 -17.73 -2.97 -13.38
C LEU A 21 -19.13 -3.55 -13.12
N ASP A 22 -19.24 -4.56 -12.26
CA ASP A 22 -20.51 -5.22 -11.91
C ASP A 22 -21.54 -4.28 -11.29
N ARG A 23 -21.08 -3.26 -10.55
CA ARG A 23 -21.96 -2.27 -9.89
C ARG A 23 -22.49 -1.20 -10.84
N ARG A 24 -22.05 -1.17 -12.11
CA ARG A 24 -22.47 -0.15 -13.08
C ARG A 24 -23.82 -0.55 -13.68
N LEU A 25 -24.83 0.30 -13.47
CA LEU A 25 -26.22 0.01 -13.84
C LEU A 25 -26.71 0.77 -15.10
N GLY A 26 -25.84 1.47 -15.83
CA GLY A 26 -26.22 2.33 -16.97
C GLY A 26 -25.20 2.34 -18.12
N GLY A 27 -25.68 2.61 -19.33
CA GLY A 27 -24.92 2.47 -20.58
C GLY A 27 -23.88 3.56 -20.88
N ASP A 28 -23.96 4.72 -20.24
CA ASP A 28 -23.12 5.89 -20.56
C ASP A 28 -22.05 6.22 -19.50
N ASP A 29 -21.67 5.27 -18.64
CA ASP A 29 -20.61 5.52 -17.67
C ASP A 29 -19.23 5.53 -18.37
N PRO A 30 -18.48 6.65 -18.35
CA PRO A 30 -17.20 6.78 -19.06
C PRO A 30 -16.11 5.85 -18.52
N LEU A 31 -16.30 5.23 -17.35
CA LEU A 31 -15.38 4.24 -16.80
C LEU A 31 -15.56 2.87 -17.44
N VAL A 32 -16.75 2.52 -17.95
CA VAL A 32 -17.04 1.17 -18.45
C VAL A 32 -16.10 0.75 -19.58
N PRO A 33 -15.84 1.55 -20.62
CA PRO A 33 -14.90 1.18 -21.67
C PRO A 33 -13.47 0.97 -21.16
N ILE A 34 -13.06 1.76 -20.17
CA ILE A 34 -11.71 1.68 -19.55
C ILE A 34 -11.60 0.40 -18.71
N LEU A 35 -12.62 0.11 -17.88
CA LEU A 35 -12.71 -1.10 -17.06
C LEU A 35 -12.68 -2.36 -17.92
N GLN A 36 -13.54 -2.44 -18.93
CA GLN A 36 -13.60 -3.57 -19.85
C GLN A 36 -12.27 -3.83 -20.53
N ARG A 37 -11.65 -2.77 -21.08
CA ARG A 37 -10.35 -2.88 -21.76
C ARG A 37 -9.26 -3.37 -20.82
N LYS A 38 -9.21 -2.88 -19.58
CA LYS A 38 -8.23 -3.30 -18.58
C LYS A 38 -8.45 -4.75 -18.15
N LEU A 39 -9.68 -5.10 -17.80
CA LEU A 39 -10.03 -6.46 -17.35
C LEU A 39 -9.80 -7.51 -18.45
N SER A 40 -10.05 -7.17 -19.72
CA SER A 40 -9.84 -8.10 -20.84
C SER A 40 -8.38 -8.33 -21.23
N ALA A 41 -7.50 -7.37 -20.93
CA ALA A 41 -6.09 -7.39 -21.36
C ALA A 41 -5.09 -7.43 -20.19
N ALA A 42 -5.58 -7.58 -18.95
CA ALA A 42 -4.74 -7.60 -17.77
C ALA A 42 -3.96 -8.92 -17.64
N ILE A 43 -2.66 -8.79 -17.38
CA ILE A 43 -1.84 -9.83 -16.78
C ILE A 43 -2.00 -9.69 -15.27
N VAL A 44 -2.66 -10.68 -14.65
CA VAL A 44 -2.86 -10.71 -13.20
C VAL A 44 -1.66 -11.36 -12.54
N THR A 45 -1.05 -10.66 -11.57
CA THR A 45 0.11 -11.17 -10.82
C THR A 45 -0.16 -11.13 -9.32
N PHE A 46 0.63 -11.90 -8.56
CA PHE A 46 0.66 -11.72 -7.10
C PHE A 46 1.33 -10.39 -6.75
N ARG A 47 1.05 -9.91 -5.53
CA ARG A 47 1.61 -8.65 -5.03
C ARG A 47 3.13 -8.73 -4.86
N GLU A 48 3.66 -9.92 -4.60
CA GLU A 48 5.09 -10.18 -4.46
C GLU A 48 5.81 -10.11 -5.83
N ASP A 49 5.09 -10.34 -6.92
CA ASP A 49 5.67 -10.45 -8.25
C ASP A 49 5.49 -9.19 -9.10
N ILE A 50 4.61 -8.26 -8.68
CA ILE A 50 4.34 -7.06 -9.48
C ILE A 50 5.58 -6.14 -9.52
N PRO A 51 6.06 -5.74 -10.72
CA PRO A 51 7.24 -4.88 -10.83
C PRO A 51 7.07 -3.54 -10.11
N ALA A 52 8.16 -3.00 -9.53
CA ALA A 52 8.13 -1.76 -8.75
C ALA A 52 7.77 -0.50 -9.55
N ASN A 53 7.96 -0.55 -10.86
CA ASN A 53 7.66 0.53 -11.80
C ASN A 53 6.21 0.48 -12.34
N VAL A 54 5.35 -0.39 -11.79
CA VAL A 54 3.93 -0.50 -12.18
C VAL A 54 3.06 0.26 -11.17
N VAL A 55 2.09 1.01 -11.69
CA VAL A 55 1.09 1.69 -10.87
C VAL A 55 0.10 0.69 -10.28
N THR A 56 0.07 0.60 -8.95
CA THR A 56 -0.92 -0.18 -8.18
C THR A 56 -1.79 0.77 -7.34
N LEU A 57 -2.80 0.23 -6.66
CA LEU A 57 -3.55 1.04 -5.71
C LEU A 57 -2.65 1.52 -4.56
N SER A 58 -2.85 2.77 -4.17
CA SER A 58 -2.05 3.50 -3.18
C SER A 58 -0.61 3.81 -3.64
N SER A 59 -0.28 3.62 -4.92
CA SER A 59 0.96 4.15 -5.50
C SER A 59 0.95 5.68 -5.57
N ARG A 60 2.12 6.30 -5.34
CA ARG A 60 2.37 7.70 -5.68
C ARG A 60 3.03 7.76 -7.04
N VAL A 61 2.43 8.50 -7.96
CA VAL A 61 2.79 8.48 -9.38
C VAL A 61 2.89 9.89 -9.91
N THR A 62 3.97 10.17 -10.65
CA THR A 62 4.09 11.33 -11.53
C THR A 62 3.58 10.94 -12.91
N TYR A 63 2.56 11.65 -13.39
CA TYR A 63 1.92 11.38 -14.68
C TYR A 63 1.72 12.68 -15.45
N ARG A 64 1.52 12.54 -16.76
CA ARG A 64 1.16 13.63 -17.67
C ARG A 64 -0.17 13.33 -18.34
N VAL A 65 -0.98 14.38 -18.55
CA VAL A 65 -2.19 14.35 -19.37
C VAL A 65 -1.94 15.12 -20.65
N ASN A 66 -2.01 14.44 -21.79
CA ASN A 66 -1.66 15.00 -23.10
C ASN A 66 -0.29 15.71 -23.05
N ASP A 67 -0.23 17.00 -23.39
CA ASP A 67 0.98 17.84 -23.35
C ASP A 67 1.00 18.79 -22.14
N ALA A 68 0.16 18.54 -21.13
CA ALA A 68 0.15 19.36 -19.92
C ALA A 68 1.42 19.15 -19.07
N PRO A 69 1.69 20.03 -18.09
CA PRO A 69 2.69 19.77 -17.07
C PRO A 69 2.41 18.45 -16.32
N ALA A 70 3.48 17.77 -15.90
CA ALA A 70 3.34 16.56 -15.12
C ALA A 70 2.86 16.87 -13.69
N GLU A 71 2.03 15.98 -13.15
CA GLU A 71 1.49 16.08 -11.79
C GLU A 71 1.82 14.81 -11.00
N THR A 72 2.10 14.96 -9.71
CA THR A 72 2.29 13.83 -8.79
C THR A 72 1.06 13.65 -7.91
N ARG A 73 0.42 12.48 -7.97
CA ARG A 73 -0.76 12.13 -7.16
C ARG A 73 -0.66 10.72 -6.60
N ILE A 74 -1.50 10.42 -5.61
CA ILE A 74 -1.68 9.07 -5.09
C ILE A 74 -2.91 8.44 -5.75
N VAL A 75 -2.74 7.30 -6.40
CA VAL A 75 -3.85 6.55 -7.01
C VAL A 75 -4.62 5.81 -5.92
N THR A 76 -5.94 5.98 -5.84
CA THR A 76 -6.73 5.48 -4.69
C THR A 76 -8.06 4.91 -5.14
N HIS A 77 -8.64 4.00 -4.34
CA HIS A 77 -10.00 3.51 -4.59
C HIS A 77 -11.06 4.49 -4.11
N ASP A 78 -10.84 5.10 -2.95
CA ASP A 78 -11.81 5.97 -2.28
C ASP A 78 -11.29 7.41 -2.23
N GLU A 79 -12.21 8.37 -2.16
CA GLU A 79 -11.87 9.77 -1.91
C GLU A 79 -11.36 9.91 -0.47
N MET A 80 -10.04 9.95 -0.30
CA MET A 80 -9.46 10.26 1.01
C MET A 80 -9.75 11.73 1.35
N ARG A 81 -10.82 11.95 2.12
CA ARG A 81 -11.17 13.28 2.67
C ARG A 81 -9.96 13.88 3.38
N GLY A 82 -9.58 15.11 3.00
CA GLY A 82 -8.47 15.86 3.59
C GLY A 82 -7.19 15.91 2.75
N LEU A 83 -7.09 15.15 1.65
CA LEU A 83 -5.96 15.19 0.70
C LEU A 83 -6.38 15.73 -0.68
N VAL A 84 -7.23 16.75 -0.67
CA VAL A 84 -7.73 17.41 -1.89
C VAL A 84 -6.53 17.91 -2.70
N GLY A 85 -6.48 17.57 -3.98
CA GLY A 85 -5.35 17.93 -4.84
C GLY A 85 -4.13 17.01 -4.75
N SER A 86 -4.12 16.00 -3.86
CA SER A 86 -3.01 15.03 -3.76
C SER A 86 -3.41 13.61 -4.17
N VAL A 87 -4.71 13.33 -4.26
CA VAL A 87 -5.24 12.02 -4.64
C VAL A 87 -5.85 12.05 -6.04
N LEU A 88 -5.87 10.87 -6.66
CA LEU A 88 -6.56 10.60 -7.91
C LEU A 88 -7.31 9.28 -7.76
N SER A 89 -8.63 9.34 -7.63
CA SER A 89 -9.46 8.15 -7.44
C SER A 89 -9.59 7.35 -8.73
N ILE A 90 -9.64 6.02 -8.65
CA ILE A 90 -9.99 5.14 -9.78
C ILE A 90 -11.48 5.21 -10.13
N THR A 91 -12.31 5.89 -9.32
CA THR A 91 -13.66 6.31 -9.72
C THR A 91 -13.65 7.49 -10.70
N ASN A 92 -12.47 8.03 -11.05
CA ASN A 92 -12.28 8.99 -12.13
C ASN A 92 -11.55 8.30 -13.31
N PRO A 93 -11.90 8.61 -14.58
CA PRO A 93 -11.26 8.02 -15.76
C PRO A 93 -9.73 8.10 -15.76
N ARG A 94 -9.14 9.22 -15.32
CA ARG A 94 -7.67 9.38 -15.26
C ARG A 94 -7.03 8.46 -14.24
N GLY A 95 -7.61 8.36 -13.03
CA GLY A 95 -7.09 7.47 -11.99
C GLY A 95 -7.18 6.01 -12.39
N LEU A 96 -8.30 5.64 -13.00
CA LEU A 96 -8.47 4.30 -13.54
C LEU A 96 -7.47 4.00 -14.65
N ALA A 97 -7.30 4.92 -15.60
CA ALA A 97 -6.42 4.76 -16.75
C ALA A 97 -4.95 4.53 -16.35
N LEU A 98 -4.47 5.15 -15.27
CA LEU A 98 -3.12 4.92 -14.72
C LEU A 98 -2.92 3.51 -14.17
N LEU A 99 -3.95 2.92 -13.55
CA LEU A 99 -3.81 1.66 -12.82
C LEU A 99 -3.32 0.54 -13.75
N GLY A 100 -2.23 -0.10 -13.35
CA GLY A 100 -1.59 -1.20 -14.07
C GLY A 100 -0.73 -0.82 -15.27
N LEU A 101 -0.51 0.48 -15.52
CA LEU A 101 0.53 0.94 -16.44
C LEU A 101 1.90 0.94 -15.76
N ALA A 102 2.95 0.64 -16.52
CA ALA A 102 4.34 0.83 -16.10
C ALA A 102 4.87 2.22 -16.46
N GLU A 103 5.97 2.64 -15.83
CA GLU A 103 6.72 3.83 -16.25
C GLU A 103 7.03 3.82 -17.76
N GLY A 104 6.80 4.95 -18.42
CA GLY A 104 6.94 5.11 -19.88
C GLY A 104 5.73 4.63 -20.68
N GLU A 105 4.78 3.91 -20.08
CA GLU A 105 3.55 3.50 -20.75
C GLU A 105 2.48 4.59 -20.67
N ARG A 106 1.54 4.54 -21.63
CA ARG A 106 0.45 5.51 -21.76
C ARG A 106 -0.83 4.84 -22.21
N MET A 107 -1.97 5.39 -21.82
CA MET A 107 -3.29 4.96 -22.24
C MET A 107 -4.08 6.12 -22.83
N THR A 108 -4.68 5.89 -23.99
CA THR A 108 -5.66 6.80 -24.58
C THR A 108 -7.07 6.27 -24.34
N PHE A 109 -7.99 7.14 -23.94
CA PHE A 109 -9.40 6.83 -23.71
C PHE A 109 -10.30 8.00 -24.14
N ALA A 110 -11.56 7.70 -24.45
CA ALA A 110 -12.55 8.72 -24.80
C ALA A 110 -13.10 9.39 -23.52
N ARG A 111 -13.22 10.72 -23.55
CA ARG A 111 -13.92 11.51 -22.54
C ARG A 111 -15.42 11.52 -22.82
N ALA A 112 -16.20 11.96 -21.84
CA ALA A 112 -17.65 12.12 -21.95
C ALA A 112 -18.08 13.13 -23.03
N ASP A 113 -17.20 14.06 -23.42
CA ASP A 113 -17.42 15.02 -24.51
C ASP A 113 -17.05 14.47 -25.90
N GLY A 114 -16.64 13.19 -25.98
CA GLY A 114 -16.22 12.53 -27.22
C GLY A 114 -14.77 12.82 -27.62
N SER A 115 -14.06 13.71 -26.92
CA SER A 115 -12.62 13.94 -27.17
C SER A 115 -11.77 12.79 -26.64
N GLU A 116 -10.59 12.57 -27.24
CA GLU A 116 -9.61 11.63 -26.68
C GLU A 116 -8.71 12.31 -25.63
N GLU A 117 -8.42 11.58 -24.56
CA GLU A 117 -7.44 11.93 -23.54
C GLU A 117 -6.37 10.85 -23.47
N THR A 118 -5.09 11.25 -23.53
CA THR A 118 -3.96 10.37 -23.30
C THR A 118 -3.35 10.67 -21.94
N ILE A 119 -3.19 9.65 -21.11
CA ILE A 119 -2.47 9.73 -19.84
C ILE A 119 -1.21 8.87 -19.93
N SER A 120 -0.08 9.38 -19.45
CA SER A 120 1.21 8.68 -19.47
C SER A 120 1.83 8.64 -18.08
N VAL A 121 2.39 7.50 -17.71
CA VAL A 121 3.16 7.34 -16.47
C VAL A 121 4.59 7.80 -16.72
N GLU A 122 5.04 8.80 -15.97
CA GLU A 122 6.44 9.24 -16.04
C GLU A 122 7.30 8.51 -15.01
N ASN A 123 6.81 8.44 -13.77
CA ASN A 123 7.54 7.82 -12.67
C ASN A 123 6.59 7.32 -11.58
N VAL A 124 6.87 6.13 -11.05
CA VAL A 124 6.21 5.56 -9.88
C VAL A 124 7.10 5.87 -8.67
N VAL A 125 6.83 7.02 -8.04
CA VAL A 125 7.57 7.54 -6.88
C VAL A 125 7.49 6.60 -5.68
N TYR A 126 6.34 5.94 -5.50
CA TYR A 126 6.11 4.98 -4.43
C TYR A 126 5.15 3.89 -4.87
N GLN A 127 5.47 2.64 -4.52
CA GLN A 127 4.59 1.49 -4.65
C GLN A 127 4.51 0.73 -3.31
N PRO A 128 3.31 0.43 -2.78
CA PRO A 128 3.16 -0.30 -1.53
C PRO A 128 3.70 -1.74 -1.60
N GLU A 129 3.54 -2.43 -2.73
CA GLU A 129 4.05 -3.79 -2.94
C GLU A 129 5.59 -3.83 -2.89
N ALA A 130 6.28 -2.97 -3.63
CA ALA A 130 7.73 -2.84 -3.56
C ALA A 130 8.21 -2.54 -2.12
N SER A 131 7.53 -1.63 -1.43
CA SER A 131 7.87 -1.27 -0.05
C SER A 131 7.74 -2.44 0.92
N LEU A 132 6.71 -3.29 0.73
CA LEU A 132 6.53 -4.49 1.55
C LEU A 132 7.58 -5.56 1.25
N ARG A 133 7.98 -5.74 -0.02
CA ARG A 133 9.06 -6.66 -0.39
C ARG A 133 10.39 -6.27 0.23
N GLU A 134 10.72 -4.98 0.21
CA GLU A 134 11.95 -4.49 0.85
C GLU A 134 11.94 -4.72 2.36
N LYS A 135 10.80 -4.48 3.04
CA LYS A 135 10.64 -4.80 4.47
C LYS A 135 10.81 -6.30 4.76
N ALA A 136 10.26 -7.17 3.92
CA ALA A 136 10.37 -8.62 4.07
C ALA A 136 11.83 -9.10 3.93
N LYS A 137 12.57 -8.57 2.94
CA LYS A 137 14.00 -8.87 2.76
C LYS A 137 14.81 -8.46 3.99
N LEU A 138 14.58 -7.27 4.53
CA LEU A 138 15.29 -6.78 5.73
C LEU A 138 15.01 -7.65 6.97
N GLY A 139 13.77 -8.12 7.14
CA GLY A 139 13.41 -9.05 8.22
C GLY A 139 14.11 -10.40 8.12
N GLN A 140 14.22 -10.96 6.91
CA GLN A 140 14.92 -12.23 6.68
C GLN A 140 16.43 -12.13 6.94
N VAL A 141 17.06 -10.98 6.65
CA VAL A 141 18.49 -10.75 6.95
C VAL A 141 18.73 -10.66 8.46
N ALA A 142 17.80 -10.10 9.22
CA ALA A 142 17.89 -10.02 10.68
C ALA A 142 17.76 -11.40 11.36
N GLU A 143 16.92 -12.29 10.83
CA GLU A 143 16.77 -13.66 11.34
C GLU A 143 17.88 -14.61 10.86
N GLY A 144 18.39 -14.44 9.63
CA GLY A 144 19.51 -15.22 9.09
C GLY A 144 20.87 -14.92 9.75
N GLY A 145 21.00 -13.77 10.44
CA GLY A 145 22.20 -13.40 11.21
C GLY A 145 22.34 -14.07 12.58
N GLN A 146 21.37 -14.88 13.02
CA GLN A 146 21.39 -15.58 14.32
C GLN A 146 21.59 -17.11 14.21
N ALA A 147 22.14 -17.60 13.09
CA ALA A 147 22.41 -19.02 12.88
C ALA A 147 23.92 -19.34 12.88
N ALA A 148 24.64 -19.02 13.97
CA ALA A 148 25.93 -19.64 14.29
C ALA A 148 26.30 -19.40 15.75
N LEU A 149 25.82 -20.29 16.64
CA LEU A 149 26.48 -20.72 17.88
C LEU A 149 25.64 -21.89 18.42
N GLN A 150 25.86 -23.08 17.85
CA GLN A 150 25.49 -24.32 18.53
C GLN A 150 26.50 -24.56 19.65
N PRO A 151 26.10 -24.67 20.93
CA PRO A 151 26.94 -25.33 21.91
C PRO A 151 26.70 -26.84 21.82
N ALA A 152 27.78 -27.58 21.53
CA ALA A 152 27.81 -29.04 21.62
C ALA A 152 27.53 -29.52 23.07
N PRO A 153 27.02 -30.76 23.26
CA PRO A 153 26.47 -31.20 24.53
C PRO A 153 27.57 -31.56 25.53
N GLY A 154 27.56 -30.90 26.69
CA GLY A 154 28.39 -31.24 27.84
C GLY A 154 27.59 -32.06 28.85
N THR A 155 27.85 -33.36 28.91
CA THR A 155 27.38 -34.26 29.98
C THR A 155 27.99 -33.83 31.32
N VAL A 156 27.18 -33.46 32.31
CA VAL A 156 27.62 -33.42 33.72
C VAL A 156 26.50 -33.88 34.65
N HIS A 157 26.74 -35.01 35.30
CA HIS A 157 26.06 -35.49 36.51
C HIS A 157 26.28 -34.48 37.65
N GLY A 158 25.24 -34.06 38.38
CA GLY A 158 25.46 -33.30 39.61
C GLY A 158 24.22 -32.67 40.20
N SER A 159 23.75 -33.25 41.30
CA SER A 159 22.67 -32.76 42.15
C SER A 159 22.89 -31.35 42.72
N GLY A 160 21.79 -30.60 42.86
CA GLY A 160 21.59 -29.64 43.94
C GLY A 160 22.17 -28.24 43.77
N ASN A 161 21.26 -27.27 43.56
CA ASN A 161 20.99 -26.14 44.46
C ASN A 161 20.63 -24.87 43.70
N ILE A 162 19.37 -24.45 43.92
CA ILE A 162 18.83 -23.14 43.59
C ILE A 162 19.37 -22.16 44.64
N LEU A 163 20.15 -21.16 44.22
CA LEU A 163 20.44 -19.99 45.02
C LEU A 163 20.25 -18.72 44.18
N LEU A 164 19.05 -18.16 44.30
CA LEU A 164 18.74 -16.77 43.97
C LEU A 164 19.55 -15.87 44.92
N ARG A 165 20.44 -15.02 44.38
CA ARG A 165 21.10 -13.97 45.15
C ARG A 165 20.39 -12.63 44.96
N ALA A 166 20.14 -12.00 46.11
CA ALA A 166 19.43 -10.76 46.35
C ALA A 166 20.35 -9.52 46.40
N ALA A 167 19.76 -8.33 46.23
CA ALA A 167 20.03 -7.08 46.98
C ALA A 167 19.01 -6.00 46.51
N LYS A 168 18.00 -5.60 47.28
CA LYS A 168 17.96 -4.73 48.49
C LYS A 168 18.29 -3.25 48.17
N THR A 169 17.30 -2.41 47.86
CA THR A 169 16.53 -1.46 48.73
C THR A 169 17.33 -0.27 49.28
N MET A 170 16.93 0.97 48.92
CA MET A 170 16.44 2.05 49.80
C MET A 170 16.67 3.44 49.18
N PHE A 171 15.60 4.19 48.94
CA PHE A 171 15.47 5.59 49.37
C PHE A 171 13.98 5.87 49.59
N MET A 172 13.63 6.11 50.86
CA MET A 172 12.32 6.59 51.29
C MET A 172 12.33 8.12 51.20
N THR A 173 11.24 8.70 50.71
CA THR A 173 10.78 10.02 51.15
C THR A 173 9.40 9.83 51.75
N ASP A 174 9.33 10.21 53.02
CA ASP A 174 8.25 10.08 53.98
C ASP A 174 7.18 11.19 53.82
N SER A 175 5.97 10.87 54.25
CA SER A 175 4.89 11.75 54.75
C SER A 175 4.28 12.76 53.75
N SER A 176 2.97 12.98 53.67
CA SER A 176 1.86 12.66 54.54
C SER A 176 0.57 12.82 53.71
N GLY A 177 -0.27 11.79 53.69
CA GLY A 177 -1.67 11.91 53.28
C GLY A 177 -2.53 12.15 54.52
N PHE A 178 -3.23 13.28 54.57
CA PHE A 178 -4.24 13.56 55.59
C PHE A 178 -5.54 13.98 54.90
N ASP A 179 -6.56 13.15 55.14
CA ASP A 179 -8.01 13.35 55.19
C ASP A 179 -8.78 14.22 54.17
N ASP A 180 -9.67 13.52 53.45
CA ASP A 180 -11.00 13.89 52.94
C ASP A 180 -11.83 14.64 54.02
N PRO A 181 -12.69 15.65 53.72
CA PRO A 181 -13.96 15.41 53.02
C PRO A 181 -14.47 16.55 52.10
N GLY A 182 -15.25 16.18 51.08
CA GLY A 182 -16.09 17.12 50.33
C GLY A 182 -17.19 17.78 51.17
N PRO A 183 -17.78 18.88 50.68
CA PRO A 183 -19.25 18.90 50.59
C PRO A 183 -19.81 19.59 49.34
N SER A 184 -21.09 19.29 49.11
CA SER A 184 -22.04 19.72 48.08
C SER A 184 -22.11 21.21 47.75
N ALA A 185 -22.40 21.51 46.49
CA ALA A 185 -23.10 22.72 46.02
C ALA A 185 -24.24 22.20 45.10
N ALA A 186 -25.52 22.38 45.44
CA ALA A 186 -26.32 23.62 45.35
C ALA A 186 -26.62 23.99 43.89
#